data_AF-A0A976JI10-F1
#
_entry.id   AF-A0A976JI10-F1
#
_cell.length_a   1.000
_cell.length_b   1.000
_cell.length_c   1.000
_cell.angle_alpha   90.00
_cell.angle_beta   90.00
_cell.angle_gamma   90.00
#
_symmetry.space_group_name_H-M   'P 1'
#
loop_
_entity.id
_entity.type
_entity.pdbx_description
1 polymer ?
#
loop_
_entity_poly.entity_id
_entity_poly.type
_entity_poly.pdbx_seq_one_letter_code
_entity_poly.pdbx_strand_id
1 'polypeptide(L)'
;MSKLALVFLSLFSLSSYASAYRSSDGLFSGRVSRVNTDAGLIRFKIDFNNMKYLNKKDKVEIWTELNPVRRCKAYVAGKSPEHLLLKVPDFKFCSRFIPFNSGQYLLFYSEDLKNNLKMGKELYEILLKKRLALEGKIRRRQKELDSHIEKVNATNQRFEILRAKLEAEWRNEISNLEEDKSNALRSYSALQMRMDEIKFKMEQYRIEDDNLVLDRWSLDPRLFYKK
;
A
#
# COMPACT_ATOMS: atom_id res chain seq x y z
N MET A 1 -18.37 64.12 -2.02
CA MET A 1 -17.38 63.23 -2.67
C MET A 1 -16.05 63.95 -2.71
N SER A 2 -14.93 63.22 -2.56
CA SER A 2 -13.55 63.74 -2.44
C SER A 2 -13.08 64.04 -1.00
N LYS A 3 -12.43 63.03 -0.39
CA LYS A 3 -11.38 63.14 0.66
C LYS A 3 -10.84 61.73 1.00
N LEU A 4 -10.45 60.98 -0.02
CA LEU A 4 -9.98 59.59 0.09
C LEU A 4 -8.90 59.33 -0.97
N ALA A 5 -7.86 60.17 -1.00
CA ALA A 5 -6.81 60.07 -2.01
C ALA A 5 -5.42 60.55 -1.53
N LEU A 6 -5.16 60.57 -0.22
CA LEU A 6 -3.93 61.20 0.31
C LEU A 6 -3.20 60.40 1.38
N VAL A 7 -3.34 59.07 1.39
CA VAL A 7 -2.61 58.19 2.33
C VAL A 7 -1.75 57.13 1.62
N PHE A 8 -1.76 57.05 0.29
CA PHE A 8 -1.14 55.94 -0.45
C PHE A 8 0.30 56.17 -0.97
N LEU A 9 1.06 57.14 -0.42
CA LEU A 9 2.33 57.58 -1.05
C LEU A 9 3.54 57.73 -0.12
N SER A 10 3.61 57.00 1.00
CA SER A 10 4.78 57.09 1.92
C SER A 10 5.32 55.75 2.46
N LEU A 11 5.09 54.62 1.78
CA LEU A 11 5.57 53.30 2.24
C LEU A 11 6.52 52.57 1.28
N PHE A 12 7.08 53.25 0.27
CA PHE A 12 8.09 52.67 -0.63
C PHE A 12 9.45 53.35 -0.50
N SER A 13 10.08 53.19 0.67
CA SER A 13 11.51 53.38 0.85
C SER A 13 12.08 52.26 1.73
N LEU A 14 11.79 51.00 1.34
CA LEU A 14 12.54 49.85 1.80
C LEU A 14 13.91 49.82 1.10
N SER A 15 14.88 50.44 1.77
CA SER A 15 16.20 49.87 2.04
C SER A 15 16.58 48.62 1.24
N SER A 16 17.18 48.84 0.06
CA SER A 16 17.99 47.81 -0.60
C SER A 16 19.38 47.75 0.05
N TYR A 17 19.47 47.20 1.26
CA TYR A 17 20.74 46.65 1.74
C TYR A 17 20.89 45.25 1.14
N ALA A 18 21.35 45.18 -0.10
CA ALA A 18 21.93 43.97 -0.65
C ALA A 18 23.28 43.76 0.06
N SER A 19 23.26 43.21 1.27
CA SER A 19 24.44 42.58 1.85
C SER A 19 24.89 41.53 0.84
N ALA A 20 26.10 41.70 0.31
CA ALA A 20 26.75 40.69 -0.49
C ALA A 20 26.91 39.44 0.37
N TYR A 21 25.90 38.57 0.36
CA TYR A 21 25.92 37.26 0.99
C TYR A 21 26.95 36.44 0.21
N ARG A 22 28.23 36.56 0.61
CA ARG A 22 29.24 35.57 0.24
C ARG A 22 28.65 34.25 0.68
N SER A 23 28.26 33.41 -0.28
CA SER A 23 27.66 32.11 0.03
C SER A 23 28.57 31.42 1.04
N SER A 24 28.07 31.21 2.26
CA SER A 24 28.75 30.45 3.30
C SER A 24 28.97 28.99 2.91
N ASP A 25 28.43 28.57 1.77
CA ASP A 25 28.68 27.30 1.11
C ASP A 25 30.21 27.09 0.92
N GLY A 26 30.75 26.09 1.62
CA GLY A 26 32.18 25.75 1.62
C GLY A 26 32.97 26.24 2.84
N LEU A 27 32.37 27.07 3.69
CA LEU A 27 32.93 27.47 4.98
C LEU A 27 32.56 26.44 6.06
N PHE A 28 33.54 26.00 6.84
CA PHE A 28 33.29 25.16 8.01
C PHE A 28 34.37 25.41 9.07
N SER A 29 34.16 24.89 10.28
CA SER A 29 35.07 25.10 11.39
C SER A 29 35.35 23.80 12.12
N GLY A 30 36.39 23.80 12.94
CA GLY A 30 36.84 22.60 13.64
C GLY A 30 37.96 22.90 14.62
N ARG A 31 38.26 21.90 15.46
CA ARG A 31 39.29 21.99 16.49
C ARG A 31 40.44 21.04 16.19
N VAL A 32 41.67 21.48 16.44
CA VAL A 32 42.84 20.59 16.35
C VAL A 32 42.71 19.48 17.40
N SER A 33 42.76 18.23 16.97
CA SER A 33 42.74 17.06 17.85
C SER A 33 44.17 16.55 18.09
N ARG A 34 44.92 16.31 17.01
CA ARG A 34 46.31 15.82 17.07
C ARG A 34 47.12 16.37 15.90
N VAL A 35 48.40 16.60 16.13
CA VAL A 35 49.36 17.07 15.11
C VAL A 35 50.51 16.07 15.03
N ASN A 36 50.85 15.66 13.82
CA ASN A 36 52.08 14.95 13.50
C ASN A 36 52.94 15.89 12.64
N THR A 37 53.99 16.43 13.25
CA THR A 37 54.90 17.42 12.64
C THR A 37 55.74 16.83 11.52
N ASP A 38 56.17 15.57 11.66
CA ASP A 38 57.12 14.93 10.75
C ASP A 38 56.45 14.59 9.42
N ALA A 39 55.20 14.13 9.49
CA ALA A 39 54.40 13.81 8.31
C ALA A 39 53.59 15.02 7.76
N GLY A 40 53.59 16.16 8.46
CA GLY A 40 52.76 17.32 8.13
C GLY A 40 51.26 17.01 8.15
N LEU A 41 50.85 16.07 9.00
CA LEU A 41 49.47 15.59 9.10
C LEU A 41 48.80 16.14 10.35
N ILE A 42 47.63 16.74 10.18
CA ILE A 42 46.85 17.32 11.26
C ILE A 42 45.47 16.70 11.28
N ARG A 43 45.08 16.19 12.44
CA ARG A 43 43.74 15.67 12.68
C ARG A 43 42.91 16.76 13.34
N PHE A 44 41.79 17.09 12.73
CA PHE A 44 40.80 18.02 13.24
C PHE A 44 39.56 17.25 13.69
N LYS A 45 38.98 17.63 14.83
CA LYS A 45 37.62 17.26 15.21
C LYS A 45 36.66 18.29 14.60
N ILE A 46 35.68 17.82 13.86
CA ILE A 46 34.76 18.66 13.07
C ILE A 46 33.33 18.20 13.33
N ASP A 47 32.47 19.16 13.67
CA ASP A 47 31.03 18.93 13.88
C ASP A 47 30.25 19.39 12.62
N PHE A 48 30.58 18.81 11.46
CA PHE A 48 30.04 19.20 10.16
C PHE A 48 29.33 18.03 9.47
N ASN A 49 28.00 18.07 9.44
CA ASN A 49 27.16 17.02 8.85
C ASN A 49 27.44 16.76 7.36
N ASN A 50 27.92 17.78 6.65
CA ASN A 50 28.17 17.73 5.21
C ASN A 50 29.59 17.23 4.87
N MET A 51 30.33 16.68 5.83
CA MET A 51 31.66 16.10 5.60
C MET A 51 31.66 14.94 4.57
N LYS A 52 30.50 14.32 4.32
CA LYS A 52 30.33 13.36 3.23
C LYS A 52 30.71 13.92 1.85
N TYR A 53 30.61 15.24 1.64
CA TYR A 53 30.92 15.92 0.38
C TYR A 53 32.40 16.33 0.22
N LEU A 54 33.25 16.10 1.22
CA LEU A 54 34.71 16.24 1.08
C LEU A 54 35.31 14.93 0.57
N ASN A 55 36.11 14.98 -0.49
CA ASN A 55 36.82 13.83 -1.04
C ASN A 55 38.29 13.85 -0.66
N LYS A 56 38.97 12.71 -0.83
CA LYS A 56 40.43 12.64 -0.65
C LYS A 56 41.08 13.50 -1.73
N LYS A 57 42.13 14.25 -1.36
CA LYS A 57 42.87 15.22 -2.17
C LYS A 57 42.17 16.56 -2.42
N ASP A 58 40.97 16.78 -1.87
CA ASP A 58 40.32 18.09 -1.95
C ASP A 58 41.19 19.16 -1.27
N LYS A 59 41.17 20.37 -1.84
CA LYS A 59 41.94 21.50 -1.33
C LYS A 59 41.13 22.24 -0.27
N VAL A 60 41.78 22.50 0.85
CA VAL A 60 41.22 23.23 1.99
C VAL A 60 42.16 24.36 2.38
N GLU A 61 41.61 25.55 2.56
CA GLU A 61 42.29 26.70 3.13
C GLU A 61 41.95 26.79 4.61
N ILE A 62 42.97 26.99 5.46
CA ILE A 62 42.85 27.06 6.92
C ILE A 62 43.31 28.44 7.39
N TRP A 63 42.57 29.07 8.28
CA TRP A 63 42.99 30.30 8.96
C TRP A 63 42.36 30.43 10.36
N THR A 64 42.84 31.42 11.11
CA THR A 64 42.32 31.80 12.43
C THR A 64 41.51 33.08 12.30
N GLU A 65 40.48 33.26 13.13
CA GLU A 65 39.68 34.50 13.17
C GLU A 65 40.51 35.77 13.35
N LEU A 66 41.58 35.68 14.15
CA LEU A 66 42.50 36.79 14.42
C LEU A 66 43.25 37.27 13.17
N ASN A 67 43.51 36.38 12.20
CA ASN A 67 44.34 36.66 11.03
C ASN A 67 43.72 36.06 9.75
N PRO A 68 42.67 36.68 9.17
CA PRO A 68 41.97 36.13 8.00
C PRO A 68 42.74 36.28 6.68
N VAL A 69 43.76 37.14 6.65
CA VAL A 69 44.56 37.46 5.45
C VAL A 69 45.51 36.31 5.10
N ARG A 70 46.09 35.64 6.10
CA ARG A 70 47.04 34.55 5.89
C ARG A 70 46.32 33.22 5.98
N ARG A 71 46.28 32.49 4.86
CA ARG A 71 45.63 31.17 4.77
C ARG A 71 46.63 30.10 4.42
N CYS A 72 46.50 28.96 5.09
CA CYS A 72 47.31 27.78 4.85
C CYS A 72 46.58 26.79 3.95
N LYS A 73 47.26 26.37 2.89
CA LYS A 73 46.72 25.37 1.96
C LYS A 73 47.00 23.97 2.51
N ALA A 74 45.97 23.16 2.56
CA ALA A 74 46.03 21.77 2.99
C ALA A 74 45.21 20.89 2.05
N TYR A 75 45.48 19.60 2.07
CA TYR A 75 44.78 18.60 1.27
C TYR A 75 44.15 17.55 2.18
N VAL A 76 42.93 17.11 1.85
CA VAL A 76 42.26 16.05 2.61
C VAL A 76 42.98 14.71 2.40
N ALA A 77 43.58 14.17 3.45
CA ALA A 77 44.23 12.86 3.43
C ALA A 77 43.24 11.74 3.79
N GLY A 78 42.31 12.01 4.69
CA GLY A 78 41.29 11.05 5.12
C GLY A 78 40.17 11.74 5.89
N LYS A 79 39.03 11.06 6.00
CA LYS A 79 37.86 11.54 6.74
C LYS A 79 37.20 10.41 7.51
N SER A 80 36.58 10.78 8.61
CA SER A 80 35.71 9.96 9.45
C SER A 80 34.54 10.84 9.89
N PRO A 81 33.44 10.31 10.45
CA PRO A 81 32.25 11.10 10.79
C PRO A 81 32.48 12.30 11.74
N GLU A 82 33.51 12.25 12.59
CA GLU A 82 33.83 13.33 13.53
C GLU A 82 35.22 13.95 13.33
N HIS A 83 36.09 13.30 12.55
CA HIS A 83 37.46 13.74 12.37
C HIS A 83 37.86 13.86 10.89
N LEU A 84 38.55 14.94 10.56
CA LEU A 84 39.15 15.20 9.26
C LEU A 84 40.67 15.18 9.39
N LEU A 85 41.34 14.43 8.53
CA LEU A 85 42.79 14.37 8.46
C LEU A 85 43.25 15.21 7.26
N LEU A 86 43.99 16.27 7.53
CA LEU A 86 44.54 17.17 6.52
C LEU A 86 46.05 17.03 6.45
N LYS A 87 46.60 17.04 5.23
CA LYS A 87 48.03 17.13 4.96
C LYS A 87 48.38 18.55 4.56
N VAL A 88 49.29 19.18 5.29
CA VAL A 88 49.81 20.52 5.01
C VAL A 88 51.19 20.37 4.36
N PRO A 89 51.36 20.68 3.06
CA PRO A 89 52.65 20.52 2.38
C PRO A 89 53.78 21.33 3.03
N ASP A 90 53.52 22.61 3.31
CA ASP A 90 54.51 23.54 3.91
C ASP A 90 54.24 23.76 5.39
N PHE A 91 54.21 22.68 6.18
CA PHE A 91 53.84 22.73 7.60
C PHE A 91 54.68 23.75 8.40
N LYS A 92 56.01 23.78 8.21
CA LYS A 92 56.93 24.69 8.92
C LYS A 92 56.67 26.17 8.65
N PHE A 93 56.19 26.51 7.44
CA PHE A 93 55.83 27.88 7.09
C PHE A 93 54.47 28.24 7.70
N CYS A 94 53.51 27.32 7.59
CA CYS A 94 52.17 27.50 8.13
C CYS A 94 52.13 27.63 9.65
N SER A 95 52.93 26.84 10.37
CA SER A 95 52.98 26.86 11.84
C SER A 95 53.49 28.19 12.42
N ARG A 96 54.17 29.02 11.63
CA ARG A 96 54.65 30.35 12.07
C ARG A 96 53.53 31.39 12.16
N PHE A 97 52.50 31.25 11.33
CA PHE A 97 51.40 32.22 11.25
C PHE A 97 50.10 31.70 11.87
N ILE A 98 49.90 30.38 11.79
CA ILE A 98 48.75 29.70 12.37
C ILE A 98 49.32 28.64 13.32
N PRO A 99 49.28 28.86 14.64
CA PRO A 99 49.64 27.81 15.58
C PRO A 99 48.64 26.66 15.41
N PHE A 100 49.12 25.42 15.55
CA PHE A 100 48.30 24.22 15.50
C PHE A 100 48.30 23.54 16.87
N ASN A 101 47.92 24.28 17.91
CA ASN A 101 47.88 23.73 19.26
C ASN A 101 46.64 22.85 19.43
N SER A 102 46.75 21.75 20.17
CA SER A 102 45.61 20.88 20.49
C SER A 102 44.48 21.69 21.14
N GLY A 103 43.24 21.49 20.66
CA GLY A 103 42.04 22.21 21.12
C GLY A 103 41.79 23.55 20.42
N GLN A 104 42.75 24.06 19.65
CA GLN A 104 42.62 25.34 18.95
C GLN A 104 41.54 25.28 17.87
N TYR A 105 40.71 26.31 17.85
CA TYR A 105 39.64 26.48 16.88
C TYR A 105 40.15 27.17 15.62
N LEU A 106 39.87 26.59 14.46
CA LEU A 106 40.26 27.11 13.15
C LEU A 106 39.06 27.12 12.21
N LEU A 107 39.12 28.03 11.25
CA LEU A 107 38.17 28.17 10.16
C LEU A 107 38.75 27.57 8.88
N PHE A 108 37.88 26.99 8.08
CA PHE A 108 38.19 26.29 6.85
C PHE A 108 37.35 26.82 5.70
N TYR A 109 37.93 26.81 4.50
CA TYR A 109 37.24 27.06 3.25
C TYR A 109 37.69 26.04 2.21
N SER A 110 36.75 25.49 1.46
CA SER A 110 37.05 24.65 0.31
C SER A 110 36.14 24.98 -0.86
N GLU A 111 36.75 25.32 -2.00
CA GLU A 111 36.02 25.51 -3.25
C GLU A 111 35.45 24.19 -3.76
N ASP A 112 36.20 23.09 -3.61
CA ASP A 112 35.76 21.74 -3.98
C ASP A 112 34.51 21.34 -3.20
N LEU A 113 34.48 21.63 -1.88
CA LEU A 113 33.31 21.40 -1.06
C LEU A 113 32.09 22.20 -1.53
N LYS A 114 32.27 23.48 -1.87
CA LYS A 114 31.20 24.33 -2.38
C LYS A 114 30.61 23.75 -3.67
N ASN A 115 31.46 23.30 -4.59
CA ASN A 115 31.05 22.67 -5.84
C ASN A 115 30.33 21.34 -5.61
N ASN A 116 30.86 20.50 -4.72
CA ASN A 116 30.25 19.21 -4.36
C ASN A 116 28.89 19.39 -3.65
N LEU A 117 28.75 20.43 -2.82
CA LEU A 117 27.48 20.79 -2.20
C LEU A 117 26.45 21.25 -3.22
N LYS A 118 26.85 22.08 -4.19
CA LYS A 118 25.97 22.53 -5.27
C LYS A 118 25.46 21.33 -6.08
N MET A 119 26.38 20.45 -6.51
CA MET A 119 26.04 19.22 -7.22
C MET A 119 25.13 18.32 -6.37
N GLY A 120 25.41 18.19 -5.07
CA GLY A 120 24.58 17.43 -4.13
C GLY A 120 23.15 17.97 -4.03
N LYS A 121 22.97 19.31 -3.99
CA LYS A 121 21.66 19.96 -3.99
C LYS A 121 20.90 19.68 -5.30
N GLU A 122 21.56 19.79 -6.45
CA GLU A 122 20.98 19.49 -7.77
C GLU A 122 20.56 18.02 -7.89
N LEU A 123 21.42 17.09 -7.46
CA LEU A 123 21.10 15.66 -7.44
C LEU A 123 19.92 15.35 -6.51
N TYR A 124 19.88 15.98 -5.33
CA TYR A 124 18.76 15.82 -4.41
C TYR A 124 17.44 16.28 -5.03
N GLU A 125 17.43 17.41 -5.74
CA GLU A 125 16.25 17.91 -6.43
C GLU A 125 15.78 16.92 -7.53
N ILE A 126 16.71 16.37 -8.31
CA ILE A 126 16.39 15.34 -9.32
C ILE A 126 15.79 14.09 -8.64
N LEU A 127 16.38 13.63 -7.53
CA LEU A 127 15.87 12.49 -6.79
C LEU A 127 14.48 12.76 -6.19
N LEU A 128 14.24 13.96 -5.68
CA LEU A 128 12.92 14.38 -5.19
C LEU A 128 11.87 14.31 -6.30
N LYS A 129 12.19 14.85 -7.49
CA LYS A 129 11.31 14.78 -8.67
C LYS A 129 11.03 13.33 -9.08
N LYS A 130 12.06 12.47 -9.09
CA LYS A 130 11.90 11.03 -9.38
C LYS A 130 11.00 10.34 -8.36
N ARG A 131 11.16 10.64 -7.06
CA ARG A 131 10.30 10.11 -5.99
C ARG A 131 8.84 10.47 -6.23
N LEU A 132 8.54 11.74 -6.45
CA LEU A 132 7.18 12.22 -6.71
C LEU A 132 6.55 11.57 -7.96
N ALA A 133 7.34 11.40 -9.02
CA ALA A 133 6.87 10.71 -10.23
C ALA A 133 6.54 9.23 -9.96
N LEU A 134 7.35 8.53 -9.17
CA LEU A 134 7.10 7.14 -8.78
C LEU A 134 5.88 7.01 -7.88
N GLU A 135 5.74 7.87 -6.88
CA GLU A 135 4.56 7.93 -6.01
C GLU A 135 3.28 8.15 -6.83
N GLY A 136 3.31 9.05 -7.81
CA GLY A 136 2.21 9.25 -8.75
C GLY A 136 1.88 8.01 -9.57
N LYS A 137 2.88 7.26 -10.05
CA LYS A 137 2.68 5.99 -10.76
C LYS A 137 2.07 4.92 -9.86
N ILE A 138 2.57 4.77 -8.64
CA ILE A 138 2.04 3.81 -7.65
C ILE A 138 0.57 4.10 -7.39
N ARG A 139 0.22 5.37 -7.12
CA ARG A 139 -1.17 5.77 -6.86
C ARG A 139 -2.11 5.49 -8.03
N ARG A 140 -1.67 5.69 -9.27
CA ARG A 140 -2.47 5.36 -10.46
C ARG A 140 -2.71 3.86 -10.58
N ARG A 141 -1.66 3.05 -10.40
CA ARG A 141 -1.78 1.58 -10.42
C ARG A 141 -2.68 1.06 -9.32
N GLN A 142 -2.62 1.63 -8.13
CA GLN A 142 -3.51 1.28 -7.03
C GLN A 142 -4.97 1.54 -7.41
N LYS A 143 -5.29 2.72 -7.96
CA LYS A 143 -6.66 3.04 -8.42
C LYS A 143 -7.14 2.09 -9.53
N GLU A 144 -6.26 1.69 -10.45
CA GLU A 144 -6.57 0.70 -11.48
C GLU A 144 -6.91 -0.67 -10.88
N LEU A 145 -6.15 -1.11 -9.88
CA LEU A 145 -6.42 -2.35 -9.15
C LEU A 145 -7.74 -2.29 -8.38
N ASP A 146 -7.99 -1.19 -7.67
CA ASP A 146 -9.23 -1.00 -6.91
C ASP A 146 -10.44 -1.06 -7.85
N SER A 147 -10.38 -0.37 -8.99
CA SER A 147 -11.44 -0.44 -10.01
C SER A 147 -11.62 -1.85 -10.59
N HIS A 148 -10.53 -2.61 -10.75
CA HIS A 148 -10.62 -3.99 -11.19
C HIS A 148 -11.29 -4.89 -10.14
N ILE A 149 -10.96 -4.72 -8.86
CA ILE A 149 -11.57 -5.44 -7.75
C ILE A 149 -13.07 -5.13 -7.67
N GLU A 150 -13.46 -3.86 -7.80
CA GLU A 150 -14.86 -3.45 -7.84
C GLU A 150 -15.64 -4.15 -8.97
N LYS A 151 -15.06 -4.23 -10.17
CA LYS A 151 -15.68 -4.94 -11.30
C LYS A 151 -15.86 -6.43 -11.01
N VAL A 152 -14.85 -7.08 -10.46
CA VAL A 152 -14.93 -8.51 -10.08
C VAL A 152 -16.03 -8.72 -9.04
N ASN A 153 -16.09 -7.87 -8.01
CA ASN A 153 -17.10 -7.97 -6.96
C ASN A 153 -18.52 -7.77 -7.53
N ALA A 154 -18.72 -6.78 -8.40
CA ALA A 154 -20.00 -6.56 -9.07
C ALA A 154 -20.43 -7.76 -9.93
N THR A 155 -19.49 -8.38 -10.65
CA THR A 155 -19.79 -9.59 -11.42
C THR A 155 -20.13 -10.78 -10.52
N ASN A 156 -19.39 -10.97 -9.43
CA ASN A 156 -19.65 -12.06 -8.48
C ASN A 156 -21.03 -11.91 -7.83
N GLN A 157 -21.36 -10.72 -7.33
CA GLN A 157 -22.68 -10.43 -6.75
C GLN A 157 -23.82 -10.71 -7.74
N ARG A 158 -23.65 -10.34 -9.02
CA ARG A 158 -24.66 -10.64 -10.05
C ARG A 158 -24.89 -12.15 -10.20
N PHE A 159 -23.84 -12.95 -10.22
CA PHE A 159 -23.95 -14.40 -10.36
C PHE A 159 -24.46 -15.07 -9.09
N GLU A 160 -24.13 -14.57 -7.90
CA GLU A 160 -24.69 -15.03 -6.63
C GLU A 160 -26.21 -14.84 -6.59
N ILE A 161 -26.69 -13.66 -6.99
CA ILE A 161 -28.13 -13.39 -7.07
C ILE A 161 -28.82 -14.33 -8.06
N LEU A 162 -28.22 -14.54 -9.24
CA LEU A 162 -28.78 -15.44 -10.25
C LEU A 162 -28.85 -16.89 -9.75
N ARG A 163 -27.81 -17.34 -9.05
CA ARG A 163 -27.80 -18.66 -8.43
C ARG A 163 -28.90 -18.79 -7.37
N ALA A 164 -29.06 -17.80 -6.50
CA ALA A 164 -30.11 -17.81 -5.48
C ALA A 164 -31.52 -17.85 -6.10
N LYS A 165 -31.75 -17.15 -7.22
CA LYS A 165 -33.02 -17.22 -7.96
C LYS A 165 -33.28 -18.61 -8.52
N LEU A 166 -32.29 -19.21 -9.18
CA LEU A 166 -32.41 -20.56 -9.73
C LEU A 166 -32.65 -21.61 -8.63
N GLU A 167 -31.96 -21.48 -7.49
CA GLU A 167 -32.19 -22.35 -6.32
C GLU A 167 -33.60 -22.19 -5.74
N ALA A 168 -34.16 -20.98 -5.75
CA ALA A 168 -35.54 -20.74 -5.33
C ALA A 168 -36.57 -21.32 -6.31
N GLU A 169 -36.37 -21.11 -7.63
CA GLU A 169 -37.21 -21.70 -8.67
C GLU A 169 -37.18 -23.23 -8.58
N TRP A 170 -36.00 -23.82 -8.42
CA TRP A 170 -35.83 -25.26 -8.26
C TRP A 170 -36.60 -25.81 -7.04
N ARG A 171 -36.54 -25.13 -5.90
CA ARG A 171 -37.32 -25.52 -4.70
C ARG A 171 -38.82 -25.44 -4.93
N ASN A 172 -39.29 -24.42 -5.64
CA ASN A 172 -40.71 -24.28 -5.96
C ASN A 172 -41.18 -25.41 -6.87
N GLU A 173 -40.41 -25.76 -7.90
CA GLU A 173 -40.74 -26.87 -8.80
C GLU A 173 -40.77 -28.21 -8.07
N ILE A 174 -39.83 -28.47 -7.15
CA ILE A 174 -39.89 -29.66 -6.30
C ILE A 174 -41.17 -29.67 -5.46
N SER A 175 -41.52 -28.54 -4.84
CA SER A 175 -42.74 -28.43 -4.03
C SER A 175 -44.00 -28.71 -4.84
N ASN A 176 -44.08 -28.19 -6.07
CA ASN A 176 -45.21 -28.44 -6.97
C ASN A 176 -45.32 -29.93 -7.33
N LEU A 177 -44.20 -30.57 -7.66
CA LEU A 177 -44.16 -32.00 -7.97
C LEU A 177 -44.54 -32.88 -6.76
N GLU A 178 -44.16 -32.48 -5.56
CA GLU A 178 -44.56 -33.16 -4.32
C GLU A 178 -46.06 -32.99 -4.05
N GLU A 179 -46.62 -31.80 -4.28
CA GLU A 179 -48.04 -31.54 -4.19
C GLU A 179 -48.83 -32.37 -5.20
N ASP A 180 -48.41 -32.39 -6.47
CA ASP A 180 -49.00 -33.19 -7.54
C ASP A 180 -48.99 -34.68 -7.20
N LYS A 181 -47.86 -35.20 -6.69
CA LYS A 181 -47.76 -36.57 -6.19
C LYS A 181 -48.76 -36.81 -5.05
N SER A 182 -48.90 -35.89 -4.11
CA SER A 182 -49.82 -36.03 -2.99
C SER A 182 -51.29 -36.06 -3.45
N ASN A 183 -51.64 -35.24 -4.44
CA ASN A 183 -52.97 -35.18 -5.03
C ASN A 183 -53.28 -36.44 -5.87
N ALA A 184 -52.30 -36.93 -6.62
CA ALA A 184 -52.38 -38.20 -7.34
C ALA A 184 -52.59 -39.38 -6.38
N LEU A 185 -51.90 -39.41 -5.24
CA LEU A 185 -52.09 -40.45 -4.21
C LEU A 185 -53.49 -40.38 -3.57
N ARG A 186 -53.97 -39.17 -3.25
CA ARG A 186 -55.33 -38.98 -2.71
C ARG A 186 -56.41 -39.44 -3.69
N SER A 187 -56.28 -39.07 -4.96
CA SER A 187 -57.22 -39.48 -6.01
C SER A 187 -57.18 -40.99 -6.26
N TYR A 188 -55.99 -41.60 -6.30
CA TYR A 188 -55.82 -43.04 -6.40
C TYR A 188 -56.52 -43.78 -5.25
N SER A 189 -56.28 -43.35 -4.01
CA SER A 189 -56.94 -43.94 -2.82
C SER A 189 -58.47 -43.79 -2.88
N ALA A 190 -58.98 -42.63 -3.29
CA ALA A 190 -60.41 -42.41 -3.46
C ALA A 190 -61.04 -43.32 -4.53
N LEU A 191 -60.35 -43.53 -5.66
CA LEU A 191 -60.79 -44.46 -6.70
C LEU A 191 -60.75 -45.91 -6.21
N GLN A 192 -59.74 -46.29 -5.44
CA GLN A 192 -59.63 -47.62 -4.86
C GLN A 192 -60.81 -47.92 -3.92
N MET A 193 -61.16 -47.00 -3.02
CA MET A 193 -62.32 -47.16 -2.14
C MET A 193 -63.63 -47.33 -2.92
N ARG A 194 -63.83 -46.53 -3.99
CA ARG A 194 -65.00 -46.68 -4.87
C ARG A 194 -65.02 -48.02 -5.59
N MET A 195 -63.86 -48.50 -6.04
CA MET A 195 -63.74 -49.81 -6.67
C MET A 195 -64.13 -50.93 -5.70
N ASP A 196 -63.68 -50.85 -4.45
CA ASP A 196 -63.99 -51.86 -3.44
C ASP A 196 -65.48 -51.84 -3.06
N GLU A 197 -66.12 -50.66 -3.02
CA GLU A 197 -67.57 -50.53 -2.88
C GLU A 197 -68.32 -51.19 -4.05
N ILE A 198 -67.88 -50.97 -5.29
CA ILE A 198 -68.46 -51.61 -6.48
C ILE A 198 -68.30 -53.13 -6.41
N LYS A 199 -67.12 -53.64 -6.03
CA LYS A 199 -66.89 -55.09 -5.86
C LYS A 199 -67.82 -55.68 -4.80
N PHE A 200 -67.98 -55.00 -3.67
CA PHE A 200 -68.92 -55.43 -2.63
C PHE A 200 -70.36 -55.51 -3.16
N LYS A 201 -70.81 -54.50 -3.91
CA LYS A 201 -72.13 -54.51 -4.57
C LYS A 201 -72.24 -55.62 -5.61
N MET A 202 -71.21 -55.87 -6.42
CA MET A 202 -71.21 -56.96 -7.39
C MET A 202 -71.37 -58.31 -6.72
N GLU A 203 -70.72 -58.53 -5.56
CA GLU A 203 -70.89 -59.77 -4.79
C GLU A 203 -72.30 -59.86 -4.18
N GLN A 204 -72.84 -58.77 -3.65
CA GLN A 204 -74.19 -58.72 -3.08
C GLN A 204 -75.29 -59.01 -4.13
N TYR A 205 -75.14 -58.47 -5.34
CA TYR A 205 -76.07 -58.69 -6.46
C TYR A 205 -75.64 -59.84 -7.37
N ARG A 206 -74.66 -60.66 -6.95
CA ARG A 206 -74.20 -61.79 -7.74
C ARG A 206 -75.32 -62.80 -7.83
N ILE A 207 -75.81 -63.01 -9.05
CA ILE A 207 -76.81 -64.04 -9.33
C ILE A 207 -76.01 -65.33 -9.56
N GLU A 208 -76.30 -66.36 -8.77
CA GLU A 208 -75.78 -67.70 -9.04
C GLU A 208 -76.67 -68.38 -10.08
N ASP A 209 -76.05 -69.12 -11.00
CA ASP A 209 -76.77 -69.75 -12.11
C ASP A 209 -77.81 -70.78 -11.65
N ASP A 210 -77.65 -71.33 -10.45
CA ASP A 210 -78.55 -72.30 -9.83
C ASP A 210 -79.28 -71.70 -8.62
N ASN A 211 -80.61 -71.61 -8.70
CA ASN A 211 -81.45 -71.08 -7.60
C ASN A 211 -81.73 -72.11 -6.49
N LEU A 212 -81.34 -73.36 -6.68
CA LEU A 212 -81.62 -74.47 -5.76
C LEU A 212 -80.31 -74.95 -5.15
N VAL A 213 -80.06 -74.53 -3.90
CA VAL A 213 -79.04 -75.19 -3.08
C VAL A 213 -79.57 -76.60 -2.81
N LEU A 214 -78.87 -77.62 -3.30
CA LEU A 214 -79.21 -79.01 -3.01
C LEU A 214 -79.15 -79.21 -1.49
N ASP A 215 -80.33 -79.34 -0.87
CA ASP A 215 -80.43 -79.63 0.54
C ASP A 215 -79.84 -81.01 0.80
N ARG A 216 -79.06 -81.17 1.87
CA ARG A 216 -78.37 -82.42 2.19
C ARG A 216 -79.37 -83.57 2.41
N TRP A 217 -80.62 -83.24 2.75
CA TRP A 217 -81.75 -84.16 2.89
C TRP A 217 -82.52 -84.45 1.60
N SER A 218 -82.25 -83.73 0.51
CA SER A 218 -82.87 -83.96 -0.82
C SER A 218 -82.22 -85.08 -1.65
N LEU A 219 -81.18 -85.74 -1.09
CA LEU A 219 -80.42 -86.83 -1.71
C LEU A 219 -80.99 -88.23 -1.40
N ASP A 220 -82.24 -88.37 -0.94
CA ASP A 220 -82.88 -89.69 -0.80
C ASP A 220 -83.21 -90.26 -2.20
N PRO A 221 -82.59 -91.39 -2.62
CA PRO A 221 -82.74 -91.93 -3.98
C PRO A 221 -84.17 -92.36 -4.36
N ARG A 222 -85.09 -92.45 -3.39
CA ARG A 222 -86.45 -92.97 -3.60
C ARG A 222 -87.47 -91.94 -4.10
N LEU A 223 -87.17 -90.64 -4.03
CA LEU A 223 -88.12 -89.56 -4.34
C LEU A 223 -87.77 -88.73 -5.60
N PHE A 224 -86.62 -88.98 -6.22
CA PHE A 224 -86.10 -88.13 -7.30
C PHE A 224 -86.63 -88.55 -8.68
N TYR A 225 -87.74 -87.96 -9.13
CA TYR A 225 -88.18 -88.03 -10.53
C TYR A 225 -87.73 -86.77 -11.26
N LYS A 226 -86.66 -86.86 -12.07
CA LYS A 226 -86.21 -85.77 -12.94
C LYS A 226 -87.07 -85.78 -14.21
N LYS A 227 -87.74 -84.66 -14.53
CA LYS A 227 -88.24 -84.37 -15.88
C LYS A 227 -87.13 -83.70 -16.68
#